data_AF-G9ZKK4-F1
#
_entry.id   AF-G9ZKK4-F1
#
_cell.length_a   1.000
_cell.length_b   1.000
_cell.length_c   1.000
_cell.angle_alpha   90.00
_cell.angle_beta   90.00
_cell.angle_gamma   90.00
#
_symmetry.space_group_name_H-M   'P 1'
#
loop_
_entity.id
_entity.type
_entity.pdbx_description
1 polymer ?
#
loop_
_entity_poly.entity_id
_entity_poly.type
_entity_poly.pdbx_seq_one_letter_code
_entity_poly.pdbx_strand_id
1 'polypeptide(L)' 'MNHPNAPYTRFYFTGLDPDKQYRVNDDQETYYGDELMNAGYFVPTILADGQNSKDFVSQLFIVKAVK' A
#
# COMPACT_ATOMS: atom_id res chain seq x y z
N MET A 1 -10.99 15.04 -6.02
CA MET A 1 -12.17 15.38 -5.19
C MET A 1 -12.03 14.65 -3.87
N ASN A 2 -11.51 15.34 -2.85
CA ASN A 2 -11.28 14.80 -1.50
C ASN A 2 -12.63 14.58 -0.79
N HIS A 3 -12.89 13.36 -0.33
CA HIS A 3 -14.12 13.02 0.40
C HIS A 3 -13.81 12.97 1.90
N PRO A 4 -14.54 13.68 2.78
CA PRO A 4 -14.24 13.77 4.22
C PRO A 4 -14.31 12.45 5.02
N ASN A 5 -14.62 11.31 4.38
CA ASN A 5 -14.66 9.99 4.99
C ASN A 5 -14.56 8.91 3.90
N ALA A 6 -13.43 8.86 3.20
CA ALA A 6 -13.22 7.88 2.15
C ALA A 6 -13.16 6.46 2.73
N PRO A 7 -13.67 5.44 2.02
CA PRO A 7 -13.48 4.05 2.44
C PRO A 7 -11.98 3.71 2.45
N TYR A 8 -11.61 2.70 3.23
CA TYR A 8 -10.24 2.23 3.25
C TYR A 8 -9.79 1.77 1.87
N THR A 9 -8.63 2.27 1.44
CA THR A 9 -7.99 1.85 0.21
C THR A 9 -7.22 0.57 0.45
N ARG A 10 -7.44 -0.41 -0.42
CA ARG A 10 -6.71 -1.67 -0.45
C ARG A 10 -6.07 -1.82 -1.82
N PHE A 11 -4.75 -1.99 -1.84
CA PHE A 11 -3.98 -2.12 -3.07
C PHE A 11 -3.60 -3.57 -3.29
N TYR A 12 -4.00 -4.13 -4.42
CA TYR A 12 -3.71 -5.52 -4.77
C TYR A 12 -2.50 -5.55 -5.68
N PHE A 13 -1.41 -6.16 -5.22
CA PHE A 13 -0.22 -6.37 -6.05
C PHE A 13 -0.48 -7.46 -7.08
N THR A 14 0.40 -7.57 -8.08
CA THR A 14 0.33 -8.62 -9.10
C THR A 14 1.72 -9.08 -9.48
N GLY A 15 1.87 -10.35 -9.87
CA GLY A 15 3.12 -10.88 -10.42
C GLY A 15 4.20 -11.20 -9.37
N LEU A 16 3.81 -11.28 -8.09
CA LEU A 16 4.68 -11.77 -7.03
C LEU A 16 4.70 -13.30 -6.98
N ASP A 17 5.73 -13.86 -6.36
CA ASP A 17 5.79 -15.29 -6.06
C ASP A 17 4.94 -15.56 -4.80
N PRO A 18 3.89 -16.40 -4.85
CA PRO A 18 2.99 -16.65 -3.72
C PRO A 18 3.70 -17.06 -2.43
N ASP A 19 4.74 -17.89 -2.54
CA ASP A 19 5.40 -18.53 -1.40
C ASP A 19 6.58 -17.70 -0.86
N LYS A 20 6.90 -16.56 -1.48
CA LYS A 20 7.96 -15.66 -1.01
C LYS A 20 7.41 -14.58 -0.07
N GLN A 21 8.24 -14.21 0.90
CA GLN A 21 7.98 -13.07 1.76
C GLN A 21 8.61 -11.79 1.20
N TYR A 22 7.89 -10.69 1.35
CA TYR A 22 8.27 -9.38 0.86
C TYR A 22 8.11 -8.32 1.95
N ARG A 23 9.00 -7.32 1.92
CA ARG A 23 8.83 -6.05 2.63
C ARG A 23 8.29 -5.01 1.66
N VAL A 24 7.28 -4.26 2.08
CA VAL A 24 6.77 -3.09 1.33
C VAL A 24 7.35 -1.83 1.96
N ASN A 25 8.07 -1.02 1.18
CA ASN A 25 8.79 0.17 1.65
C ASN A 25 9.73 -0.17 2.84
N ASP A 26 9.59 0.57 3.93
CA ASP A 26 10.32 0.41 5.19
C ASP A 26 9.40 -0.14 6.30
N ASP A 27 8.30 -0.81 5.93
CA ASP A 27 7.42 -1.46 6.90
C ASP A 27 8.22 -2.44 7.76
N GLN A 28 7.81 -2.64 9.02
CA GLN A 28 8.52 -3.55 9.93
C GLN A 28 8.15 -5.00 9.66
N GLU A 29 6.92 -5.22 9.18
CA GLU A 29 6.38 -6.53 8.89
C GLU A 29 6.81 -7.04 7.51
N THR A 30 6.66 -8.35 7.34
CA THR A 30 6.83 -9.04 6.05
C THR A 30 5.54 -9.76 5.70
N TYR A 31 5.22 -9.76 4.41
CA TYR A 31 3.98 -10.32 3.89
C TYR A 31 4.29 -11.35 2.82
N TYR A 32 3.51 -12.43 2.76
CA TYR A 32 3.62 -13.35 1.64
C TYR A 32 3.08 -12.73 0.35
N GLY A 33 3.59 -13.20 -0.78
CA GLY A 33 3.16 -12.73 -2.10
C GLY A 33 1.68 -12.99 -2.34
N ASP A 34 1.15 -14.12 -1.86
CA ASP A 34 -0.27 -14.44 -1.97
C ASP A 34 -1.16 -13.50 -1.14
N GLU A 35 -0.74 -13.10 0.07
CA GLU A 35 -1.43 -12.11 0.89
C GLU A 35 -1.49 -10.76 0.17
N LEU A 36 -0.35 -10.29 -0.34
CA LEU A 36 -0.27 -9.02 -1.05
C LEU A 36 -1.11 -8.99 -2.35
N MET A 37 -1.30 -10.13 -3.01
CA MET A 37 -2.06 -10.24 -4.25
C MET A 37 -3.56 -10.53 -4.03
N ASN A 38 -3.92 -11.29 -2.99
CA ASN A 38 -5.30 -11.76 -2.77
C ASN A 38 -6.01 -11.04 -1.62
N ALA A 39 -5.32 -10.82 -0.50
CA ALA A 39 -5.85 -10.02 0.60
C ALA A 39 -5.63 -8.53 0.34
N GLY A 40 -4.55 -8.16 -0.35
CA GLY A 40 -4.18 -6.80 -0.66
C GLY A 40 -3.53 -6.07 0.52
N TYR A 41 -2.84 -4.98 0.21
CA TYR A 41 -2.13 -4.15 1.16
C TYR A 41 -2.97 -2.94 1.59
N PHE A 42 -3.01 -2.68 2.89
CA PHE A 42 -3.72 -1.52 3.43
C PHE A 42 -2.97 -0.23 3.10
N VAL A 43 -3.65 0.71 2.48
CA VAL A 43 -3.06 1.99 2.10
C VAL A 43 -3.57 3.09 3.05
N PRO A 44 -2.68 3.79 3.77
CA PRO A 44 -3.07 4.88 4.64
C PRO A 44 -3.85 5.96 3.87
N THR A 45 -4.94 6.42 4.47
CA THR A 45 -5.78 7.47 3.90
C THR A 45 -4.99 8.77 3.80
N ILE A 46 -5.11 9.45 2.67
CA ILE A 46 -4.50 10.76 2.47
C ILE A 46 -5.32 11.79 3.27
N LEU A 47 -4.76 12.26 4.37
CA LEU A 47 -5.39 13.28 5.22
C LEU A 47 -4.96 14.67 4.79
N ALA A 48 -5.88 15.64 4.90
CA ALA A 48 -5.54 17.05 4.75
C ALA A 48 -4.69 17.50 5.94
N ASP A 49 -3.59 18.19 5.67
CA ASP A 49 -2.68 18.75 6.68
C ASP A 49 -2.79 20.28 6.79
N GLY A 50 -3.69 20.90 6.00
CA GLY A 50 -3.87 22.35 5.95
C GLY A 50 -2.77 23.11 5.20
N GLN A 51 -1.74 22.41 4.70
CA GLN A 51 -0.56 23.03 4.09
C GLN A 51 -0.62 22.97 2.57
N ASN A 52 -0.96 21.80 2.01
CA ASN A 52 -0.94 21.56 0.56
C ASN A 52 -2.23 20.90 0.09
N SER A 53 -2.59 21.15 -1.18
CA SER A 53 -3.65 20.39 -1.84
C SER A 53 -3.31 18.91 -1.85
N LYS A 54 -4.33 18.07 -1.66
CA LYS A 54 -4.21 16.61 -1.71
C LYS A 54 -4.79 16.02 -3.00
N ASP A 55 -5.19 16.87 -3.95
CA ASP A 55 -5.49 16.40 -5.30
C ASP A 55 -4.18 16.04 -6.03
N PHE A 56 -4.22 15.01 -6.88
CA PHE A 56 -3.06 14.49 -7.64
C PHE A 56 -1.88 13.95 -6.79
N VAL A 57 -2.16 13.45 -5.59
CA VAL A 57 -1.15 12.76 -4.75
C VAL A 57 -0.91 11.34 -5.25
N SER A 58 0.36 10.94 -5.27
CA SER A 58 0.79 9.57 -5.58
C SER A 58 1.37 8.90 -4.32
N GLN A 59 1.10 7.60 -4.15
CA GLN A 59 1.74 6.75 -3.15
C GLN A 59 2.59 5.71 -3.89
N LEU A 60 3.87 5.63 -3.55
CA LEU A 60 4.83 4.69 -4.15
C LEU A 60 5.09 3.51 -3.20
N PHE A 61 5.11 2.31 -3.77
CA PHE A 61 5.40 1.07 -3.05
C PHE A 61 6.64 0.39 -3.65
N ILE A 62 7.71 0.29 -2.88
CA ILE A 62 8.91 -0.47 -3.23
C ILE A 62 8.82 -1.83 -2.56
N VAL A 63 8.70 -2.89 -3.35
CA VAL A 63 8.53 -4.25 -2.83
C VAL A 63 9.85 -5.01 -2.97
N LYS A 64 10.39 -5.50 -1.84
CA LYS A 64 11.67 -6.24 -1.80
C LYS A 64 11.46 -7.63 -1.20
N ALA A 65 11.88 -8.66 -1.90
CA ALA A 65 11.90 -10.01 -1.34
C ALA A 65 12.85 -10.07 -0.14
N VAL A 66 12.41 -10.71 0.94
CA VAL A 66 13.26 -11.03 2.09
C VAL A 66 13.95 -12.37 1.79
N LYS A 67 15.21 -12.51 2.24
CA LYS A 67 16.01 -13.71 2.02
C LYS A 67 15.47 -14.91 2.78
#